data_AF-A0A1H1Y7U7-F1
#
_entry.id   AF-A0A1H1Y7U7-F1
#
_cell.length_a   1.000
_cell.length_b   1.000
_cell.length_c   1.000
_cell.angle_alpha   90.00
_cell.angle_beta   90.00
_cell.angle_gamma   90.00
#
_symmetry.space_group_name_H-M   'P 1'
#
loop_
_entity.id
_entity.type
_entity.pdbx_description
1 polymer ?
#
loop_
_entity_poly.entity_id
_entity_poly.type
_entity_poly.pdbx_seq_one_letter_code
_entity_poly.pdbx_strand_id
1 'polypeptide(L)'
;MPRPLLLAGLAAAIAVGATGCAGIPPLPPQASIGTVTPDEQRGAETAPATPDDDPVEPSTEVPSADASDDVQLDVATDPRVVAQVEYVLEYWSDYNDEEWGVLERNDCVNFASQSLVVRGWEQDSAWYHGGDPYSSSASWRSSTAMRDWLEDRPDLATPLGDEERDQVQLGDLVQFDWDNSGDRDHTGVVTRIERSADGVKVFFAGHTLDSDYRDVDVAITKEHPGASVYYWRLAA
;
A
#
# COMPACT_ATOMS: atom_id res chain seq x y z
N MET A 1 58.19 10.97 51.04
CA MET A 1 58.69 9.62 50.73
C MET A 1 57.58 8.86 50.00
N PRO A 2 57.76 8.41 48.75
CA PRO A 2 56.72 7.79 47.93
C PRO A 2 56.80 6.26 47.93
N ARG A 3 55.65 5.56 47.82
CA ARG A 3 55.47 4.15 47.38
C ARG A 3 53.97 3.74 47.47
N PRO A 4 53.46 2.82 46.65
CA PRO A 4 53.33 2.87 45.18
C PRO A 4 51.89 2.63 44.70
N LEU A 5 51.62 2.94 43.41
CA LEU A 5 50.41 2.54 42.68
C LEU A 5 50.32 1.02 42.49
N LEU A 6 49.11 0.46 42.62
CA LEU A 6 48.74 -0.81 41.98
C LEU A 6 47.64 -0.54 40.93
N LEU A 7 47.99 -0.80 39.68
CA LEU A 7 47.07 -1.06 38.57
C LEU A 7 46.45 -2.45 38.77
N ALA A 8 45.12 -2.57 38.63
CA ALA A 8 44.45 -3.84 38.38
C ALA A 8 43.64 -3.69 37.10
N GLY A 9 43.96 -4.53 36.12
CA GLY A 9 43.49 -4.46 34.75
C GLY A 9 42.10 -5.04 34.52
N LEU A 10 41.49 -4.51 33.47
CA LEU A 10 40.25 -4.92 32.82
C LEU A 10 40.48 -6.20 32.02
N ALA A 11 39.59 -7.19 32.14
CA ALA A 11 39.45 -8.28 31.17
C ALA A 11 37.98 -8.67 31.04
N ALA A 12 37.33 -8.18 29.99
CA ALA A 12 36.01 -8.62 29.55
C ALA A 12 36.18 -9.83 28.64
N ALA A 13 35.54 -10.96 28.98
CA ALA A 13 35.48 -12.14 28.14
C ALA A 13 34.15 -12.14 27.38
N ILE A 14 34.25 -12.05 26.05
CA ILE A 14 33.17 -12.25 25.08
C ILE A 14 33.07 -13.76 24.82
N ALA A 15 31.89 -14.34 24.99
CA ALA A 15 31.58 -15.69 24.53
C ALA A 15 30.57 -15.62 23.38
N VAL A 16 31.05 -15.95 22.18
CA VAL A 16 30.24 -16.18 20.97
C VAL A 16 29.87 -17.67 20.95
N GLY A 17 28.58 -17.98 20.84
CA GLY A 17 28.08 -19.33 20.60
C GLY A 17 27.07 -19.29 19.46
N ALA A 18 27.43 -19.86 18.31
CA ALA A 18 26.57 -19.99 17.15
C ALA A 18 26.14 -21.45 16.93
N THR A 19 24.98 -21.58 16.30
CA THR A 19 24.49 -22.70 15.46
C THR A 19 23.95 -23.97 16.10
N GLY A 20 22.66 -24.20 15.84
CA GLY A 20 21.98 -25.49 15.90
C GLY A 20 20.68 -25.42 15.08
N CYS A 21 20.78 -25.66 13.77
CA CYS A 21 19.64 -25.76 12.85
C CYS A 21 18.93 -27.12 13.04
N ALA A 22 17.60 -27.12 13.16
CA ALA A 22 16.78 -28.31 12.98
C ALA A 22 15.38 -27.97 12.45
N GLY A 23 15.18 -28.24 11.15
CA GLY A 23 13.95 -28.84 10.59
C GLY A 23 12.69 -27.99 10.43
N ILE A 24 12.50 -27.38 9.26
CA ILE A 24 11.18 -27.01 8.73
C ILE A 24 10.87 -27.93 7.53
N PRO A 25 9.69 -28.56 7.42
CA PRO A 25 9.33 -29.42 6.30
C PRO A 25 9.13 -28.63 4.99
N PRO A 26 9.30 -29.26 3.81
CA PRO A 26 9.15 -28.57 2.53
C PRO A 26 7.67 -28.27 2.22
N LEU A 27 7.41 -27.06 1.72
CA LEU A 27 6.13 -26.64 1.16
C LEU A 27 5.93 -27.18 -0.28
N PRO A 28 4.69 -27.37 -0.74
CA PRO A 28 4.38 -27.98 -2.04
C PRO A 28 4.73 -27.08 -3.24
N PRO A 29 4.97 -27.65 -4.43
CA PRO A 29 5.39 -26.91 -5.62
C PRO A 29 4.28 -25.99 -6.15
N GLN A 30 4.59 -24.71 -6.29
CA GLN A 30 3.76 -23.73 -7.00
C GLN A 30 3.89 -23.96 -8.52
N ALA A 31 2.75 -24.00 -9.21
CA ALA A 31 2.69 -24.18 -10.66
C ALA A 31 3.10 -22.89 -11.39
N SER A 32 4.10 -22.97 -12.26
CA SER A 32 4.48 -21.89 -13.17
C SER A 32 3.46 -21.76 -14.31
N ILE A 33 2.86 -20.59 -14.45
CA ILE A 33 2.07 -20.22 -15.64
C ILE A 33 3.04 -19.56 -16.64
N GLY A 34 3.14 -20.17 -17.81
CA GLY A 34 4.10 -19.82 -18.85
C GLY A 34 3.75 -18.54 -19.62
N THR A 35 4.81 -17.85 -20.00
CA THR A 35 4.85 -16.71 -20.93
C THR A 35 4.33 -17.11 -22.32
N VAL A 36 3.38 -16.36 -22.87
CA VAL A 36 3.04 -16.39 -24.29
C VAL A 36 3.46 -15.07 -24.94
N THR A 37 4.38 -15.17 -25.91
CA THR A 37 4.76 -14.12 -26.85
C THR A 37 3.78 -14.08 -28.03
N PRO A 38 3.45 -12.91 -28.61
CA PRO A 38 2.71 -12.84 -29.86
C PRO A 38 3.66 -12.91 -31.06
N ASP A 39 3.31 -13.74 -32.06
CA ASP A 39 3.91 -13.75 -33.39
C ASP A 39 2.81 -13.48 -34.43
N GLU A 40 3.22 -12.88 -35.54
CA GLU A 40 2.45 -12.10 -36.50
C GLU A 40 2.48 -12.83 -37.86
N GLN A 41 1.35 -13.02 -38.57
CA GLN A 41 1.35 -12.95 -40.05
C GLN A 41 -0.02 -13.06 -40.75
N ARG A 42 -0.35 -11.95 -41.41
CA ARG A 42 -0.89 -11.70 -42.77
C ARG A 42 -1.19 -12.90 -43.72
N GLY A 43 -2.37 -12.83 -44.36
CA GLY A 43 -2.67 -13.48 -45.64
C GLY A 43 -3.82 -12.77 -46.36
N ALA A 44 -3.64 -12.43 -47.64
CA ALA A 44 -4.57 -11.68 -48.50
C ALA A 44 -4.99 -12.52 -49.70
N GLU A 45 -6.25 -12.39 -50.15
CA GLU A 45 -6.73 -12.87 -51.47
C GLU A 45 -7.83 -11.92 -52.04
N THR A 46 -7.96 -11.88 -53.37
CA THR A 46 -8.42 -10.73 -54.18
C THR A 46 -9.64 -11.05 -55.08
N ALA A 47 -10.71 -10.23 -55.01
CA ALA A 47 -11.70 -9.75 -56.04
C ALA A 47 -12.39 -10.73 -57.06
N PRO A 48 -13.39 -10.35 -57.92
CA PRO A 48 -14.00 -9.02 -58.20
C PRO A 48 -15.55 -8.98 -58.47
N ALA A 49 -16.16 -7.79 -58.57
CA ALA A 49 -17.32 -7.47 -59.46
C ALA A 49 -17.63 -5.95 -59.51
N THR A 50 -18.13 -5.49 -60.67
CA THR A 50 -18.32 -4.11 -61.20
C THR A 50 -19.67 -3.43 -60.82
N PRO A 51 -19.92 -2.15 -61.19
CA PRO A 51 -20.71 -1.18 -60.41
C PRO A 51 -22.14 -0.96 -60.90
N ASP A 52 -23.00 -0.43 -60.02
CA ASP A 52 -24.19 0.34 -60.39
C ASP A 52 -24.39 1.51 -59.42
N ASP A 53 -24.65 2.68 -60.00
CA ASP A 53 -24.89 3.99 -59.42
C ASP A 53 -26.34 4.10 -58.88
N ASP A 54 -26.51 4.53 -57.63
CA ASP A 54 -27.68 5.28 -57.16
C ASP A 54 -27.32 5.98 -55.83
N PRO A 55 -27.51 7.31 -55.67
CA PRO A 55 -27.20 8.01 -54.44
C PRO A 55 -28.38 7.90 -53.47
N VAL A 56 -28.32 6.94 -52.55
CA VAL A 56 -29.17 6.95 -51.35
C VAL A 56 -28.41 7.70 -50.27
N GLU A 57 -28.91 8.87 -49.87
CA GLU A 57 -28.38 9.60 -48.72
C GLU A 57 -28.55 8.77 -47.43
N PRO A 58 -27.47 8.37 -46.74
CA PRO A 58 -27.61 7.80 -45.42
C PRO A 58 -27.80 8.94 -44.42
N SER A 59 -29.03 9.06 -43.92
CA SER A 59 -29.35 9.78 -42.69
C SER A 59 -28.46 9.26 -41.57
N THR A 60 -27.38 9.99 -41.29
CA THR A 60 -26.45 9.74 -40.20
C THR A 60 -27.02 10.34 -38.92
N GLU A 61 -28.06 9.69 -38.38
CA GLU A 61 -28.29 9.80 -36.94
C GLU A 61 -27.33 8.81 -36.28
N VAL A 62 -26.11 9.31 -36.06
CA VAL A 62 -25.12 8.65 -35.21
C VAL A 62 -25.76 8.53 -33.82
N PRO A 63 -25.91 7.32 -33.24
CA PRO A 63 -26.23 7.22 -31.83
C PRO A 63 -25.10 7.93 -31.09
N SER A 64 -25.45 8.89 -30.24
CA SER A 64 -24.49 9.59 -29.38
C SER A 64 -23.80 8.55 -28.49
N ALA A 65 -22.63 8.09 -28.91
CA ALA A 65 -21.65 7.47 -28.04
C ALA A 65 -20.90 8.60 -27.32
N ASP A 66 -20.49 8.31 -26.09
CA ASP A 66 -19.69 9.15 -25.19
C ASP A 66 -20.44 10.22 -24.39
N ALA A 67 -21.30 9.74 -23.48
CA ALA A 67 -21.15 10.17 -22.10
C ALA A 67 -20.13 9.22 -21.45
N SER A 68 -18.84 9.42 -21.75
CA SER A 68 -17.81 8.94 -20.84
C SER A 68 -17.93 9.81 -19.61
N ASP A 69 -18.35 9.23 -18.48
CA ASP A 69 -18.22 9.88 -17.19
C ASP A 69 -16.75 10.30 -17.03
N ASP A 70 -16.50 11.61 -17.00
CA ASP A 70 -15.16 12.18 -16.96
C ASP A 70 -14.51 11.82 -15.61
N VAL A 71 -13.68 10.78 -15.61
CA VAL A 71 -12.94 10.34 -14.43
C VAL A 71 -11.78 11.30 -14.20
N GLN A 72 -11.82 12.00 -13.07
CA GLN A 72 -10.76 12.90 -12.63
C GLN A 72 -9.84 12.17 -11.64
N LEU A 73 -8.54 12.25 -11.90
CA LEU A 73 -7.52 11.75 -10.98
C LEU A 73 -7.08 12.88 -10.04
N ASP A 74 -7.04 12.59 -8.74
CA ASP A 74 -6.46 13.51 -7.77
C ASP A 74 -4.95 13.63 -7.97
N VAL A 75 -4.41 14.83 -7.73
CA VAL A 75 -2.97 15.12 -7.80
C VAL A 75 -2.53 15.75 -6.49
N ALA A 76 -1.55 15.15 -5.83
CA ALA A 76 -0.94 15.71 -4.64
C ALA A 76 -0.07 16.92 -5.01
N THR A 77 -0.23 18.03 -4.29
CA THR A 77 0.57 19.26 -4.49
C THR A 77 1.45 19.60 -3.30
N ASP A 78 1.15 19.08 -2.10
CA ASP A 78 2.04 19.20 -0.96
C ASP A 78 3.25 18.25 -1.17
N PRO A 79 4.49 18.76 -1.16
CA PRO A 79 5.69 17.94 -1.36
C PRO A 79 5.82 16.80 -0.32
N ARG A 80 5.25 16.94 0.87
CA ARG A 80 5.25 15.89 1.90
C ARG A 80 4.37 14.70 1.51
N VAL A 81 3.20 14.97 0.95
CA VAL A 81 2.29 13.95 0.41
C VAL A 81 2.94 13.28 -0.81
N VAL A 82 3.55 14.06 -1.69
CA VAL A 82 4.26 13.53 -2.87
C VAL A 82 5.37 12.58 -2.44
N ALA A 83 6.25 12.98 -1.51
CA ALA A 83 7.33 12.14 -1.01
C ALA A 83 6.81 10.83 -0.38
N GLN A 84 5.71 10.90 0.38
CA GLN A 84 5.07 9.71 0.93
C GLN A 84 4.59 8.76 -0.16
N VAL A 85 3.79 9.24 -1.12
CA VAL A 85 3.22 8.39 -2.17
C VAL A 85 4.32 7.83 -3.07
N GLU A 86 5.33 8.62 -3.43
CA GLU A 86 6.50 8.14 -4.18
C GLU A 86 7.24 7.03 -3.43
N TYR A 87 7.46 7.19 -2.11
CA TYR A 87 8.07 6.14 -1.30
C TYR A 87 7.27 4.84 -1.33
N VAL A 88 5.96 4.92 -1.12
CA VAL A 88 5.12 3.72 -1.08
C VAL A 88 5.08 3.03 -2.46
N LEU A 89 5.06 3.81 -3.55
CA LEU A 89 5.08 3.27 -4.92
C LEU A 89 6.45 2.74 -5.36
N GLU A 90 7.54 3.18 -4.73
CA GLU A 90 8.86 2.59 -4.94
C GLU A 90 8.98 1.26 -4.19
N TYR A 91 8.58 1.23 -2.92
CA TYR A 91 8.94 0.15 -2.01
C TYR A 91 7.84 -0.92 -1.79
N TRP A 92 6.70 -0.85 -2.48
CA TRP A 92 5.60 -1.82 -2.30
C TRP A 92 5.96 -3.28 -2.64
N SER A 93 6.98 -3.50 -3.48
CA SER A 93 7.43 -4.84 -3.90
C SER A 93 8.93 -5.08 -3.76
N ASP A 94 9.74 -4.03 -3.74
CA ASP A 94 11.16 -4.09 -3.38
C ASP A 94 11.31 -3.43 -2.01
N TYR A 95 11.49 -4.20 -0.94
CA TYR A 95 11.33 -3.70 0.43
C TYR A 95 12.56 -2.89 0.87
N ASN A 96 12.33 -1.80 1.62
CA ASN A 96 13.41 -1.03 2.27
C ASN A 96 13.91 -1.71 3.56
N ASP A 97 14.36 -2.96 3.44
CA ASP A 97 14.71 -3.83 4.57
C ASP A 97 15.95 -3.36 5.33
N GLU A 98 16.96 -2.81 4.62
CA GLU A 98 18.20 -2.36 5.26
C GLU A 98 17.96 -1.19 6.24
N GLU A 99 17.06 -0.27 5.92
CA GLU A 99 16.75 0.89 6.77
C GLU A 99 15.73 0.52 7.86
N TRP A 100 14.67 -0.22 7.52
CA TRP A 100 13.50 -0.34 8.38
C TRP A 100 13.21 -1.75 8.89
N GLY A 101 13.82 -2.77 8.30
CA GLY A 101 13.45 -4.17 8.55
C GLY A 101 12.04 -4.53 8.09
N VAL A 102 11.73 -5.82 8.14
CA VAL A 102 10.42 -6.38 7.75
C VAL A 102 9.80 -7.22 8.86
N LEU A 103 8.51 -7.02 9.12
CA LEU A 103 7.70 -7.95 9.91
C LEU A 103 7.19 -9.06 9.02
N GLU A 104 7.66 -10.28 9.26
CA GLU A 104 7.21 -11.42 8.47
C GLU A 104 5.67 -11.58 8.61
N ARG A 105 4.98 -11.62 7.47
CA ARG A 105 3.53 -11.84 7.32
C ARG A 105 2.60 -10.73 7.77
N ASN A 106 3.05 -9.70 8.48
CA ASN A 106 2.17 -8.64 9.02
C ASN A 106 2.77 -7.23 8.86
N ASP A 107 3.50 -7.00 7.77
CA ASP A 107 4.28 -5.78 7.57
C ASP A 107 3.44 -4.54 7.21
N CYS A 108 2.11 -4.67 7.10
CA CYS A 108 1.21 -3.60 6.66
C CYS A 108 1.46 -2.26 7.35
N VAL A 109 1.55 -2.24 8.68
CA VAL A 109 1.64 -0.99 9.46
C VAL A 109 3.08 -0.55 9.65
N ASN A 110 4.03 -1.49 9.64
CA ASN A 110 5.45 -1.13 9.61
C ASN A 110 5.72 -0.32 8.33
N PHE A 111 5.30 -0.83 7.18
CA PHE A 111 5.44 -0.14 5.90
C PHE A 111 4.70 1.21 5.85
N ALA A 112 3.44 1.24 6.29
CA ALA A 112 2.70 2.49 6.40
C ALA A 112 3.43 3.51 7.31
N SER A 113 3.98 3.05 8.44
CA SER A 113 4.71 3.90 9.38
C SER A 113 5.99 4.50 8.79
N GLN A 114 6.74 3.72 8.01
CA GLN A 114 7.90 4.22 7.26
C GLN A 114 7.50 5.40 6.35
N SER A 115 6.39 5.25 5.62
CA SER A 115 5.89 6.30 4.74
C SER A 115 5.52 7.59 5.49
N LEU A 116 5.01 7.49 6.72
CA LEU A 116 4.69 8.64 7.55
C LEU A 116 5.95 9.38 8.01
N VAL A 117 7.04 8.65 8.30
CA VAL A 117 8.34 9.31 8.54
C VAL A 117 8.82 10.04 7.30
N VAL A 118 8.69 9.46 6.12
CA VAL A 118 9.06 10.11 4.84
C VAL A 118 8.17 11.33 4.56
N ARG A 119 6.89 11.29 4.93
CA ARG A 119 5.98 12.44 4.92
C ARG A 119 6.46 13.57 5.85
N GLY A 120 7.31 13.26 6.83
CA GLY A 120 7.87 14.21 7.78
C GLY A 120 7.24 14.15 9.17
N TRP A 121 6.52 13.07 9.53
CA TRP A 121 6.10 12.87 10.91
C TRP A 121 7.30 12.62 11.82
N GLU A 122 7.32 13.30 12.96
CA GLU A 122 8.31 13.07 14.00
C GLU A 122 7.87 11.88 14.87
N GLN A 123 8.78 10.93 15.08
CA GLN A 123 8.54 9.84 16.01
C GLN A 123 8.48 10.36 17.46
N ASP A 124 7.64 9.74 18.27
CA ASP A 124 7.45 10.08 19.68
C ASP A 124 7.53 8.83 20.58
N SER A 125 7.31 8.98 21.89
CA SER A 125 7.40 7.85 22.81
C SER A 125 6.32 6.78 22.61
N ALA A 126 5.22 7.11 21.93
CA ALA A 126 4.08 6.23 21.68
C ALA A 126 4.09 5.62 20.27
N TRP A 127 4.66 6.31 19.27
CA TRP A 127 4.87 5.82 17.91
C TRP A 127 6.32 6.05 17.47
N TYR A 128 7.11 4.97 17.47
CA TYR A 128 8.52 4.97 17.09
C TYR A 128 8.98 3.63 16.50
N HIS A 129 10.04 3.72 15.68
CA HIS A 129 10.86 2.61 15.19
C HIS A 129 12.05 2.36 16.13
N GLY A 130 12.23 1.11 16.54
CA GLY A 130 13.23 0.71 17.55
C GLY A 130 14.61 0.36 17.00
N GLY A 131 14.91 0.70 15.74
CA GLY A 131 16.07 0.20 14.98
C GLY A 131 15.84 -1.15 14.31
N ASP A 132 14.77 -1.84 14.70
CA ASP A 132 14.24 -3.07 14.08
C ASP A 132 12.71 -3.08 14.34
N PRO A 133 11.89 -3.60 13.42
CA PRO A 133 10.43 -3.49 13.53
C PRO A 133 9.86 -4.31 14.70
N TYR A 134 10.54 -5.36 15.18
CA TYR A 134 10.12 -6.11 16.37
C TYR A 134 10.45 -5.36 17.68
N SER A 135 11.42 -4.43 17.64
CA SER A 135 11.78 -3.55 18.75
C SER A 135 10.99 -2.23 18.77
N SER A 136 10.13 -2.03 17.78
CA SER A 136 9.33 -0.82 17.60
C SER A 136 8.09 -0.81 18.50
N SER A 137 7.55 0.39 18.72
CA SER A 137 6.30 0.58 19.48
C SER A 137 5.14 -0.23 18.91
N ALA A 138 4.14 -0.54 19.74
CA ALA A 138 2.97 -1.28 19.28
C ALA A 138 2.22 -0.56 18.13
N SER A 139 2.04 0.76 18.25
CA SER A 139 1.38 1.60 17.23
C SER A 139 2.17 1.68 15.91
N TRP A 140 3.47 1.42 15.92
CA TRP A 140 4.30 1.33 14.70
C TRP A 140 4.08 0.01 13.94
N ARG A 141 3.76 -1.08 14.64
CA ARG A 141 3.81 -2.44 14.06
C ARG A 141 2.49 -3.21 14.08
N SER A 142 1.41 -2.61 14.57
CA SER A 142 0.09 -3.23 14.66
C SER A 142 -0.99 -2.26 14.24
N SER A 143 -1.85 -2.71 13.33
CA SER A 143 -2.92 -1.88 12.73
C SER A 143 -3.93 -1.44 13.77
N THR A 144 -4.33 -2.36 14.64
CA THR A 144 -5.21 -2.10 15.77
C THR A 144 -4.58 -1.10 16.75
N ALA A 145 -3.28 -1.27 17.07
CA ALA A 145 -2.61 -0.34 17.99
C ALA A 145 -2.39 1.05 17.37
N MET A 146 -2.14 1.14 16.06
CA MET A 146 -2.09 2.42 15.34
C MET A 146 -3.45 3.12 15.37
N ARG A 147 -4.54 2.38 15.12
CA ARG A 147 -5.91 2.89 15.23
C ARG A 147 -6.15 3.49 16.61
N ASP A 148 -5.90 2.71 17.67
CA ASP A 148 -6.13 3.15 19.06
C ASP A 148 -5.33 4.40 19.39
N TRP A 149 -4.08 4.48 18.91
CA TRP A 149 -3.24 5.66 19.10
C TRP A 149 -3.75 6.88 18.32
N LEU A 150 -4.19 6.72 17.07
CA LEU A 150 -4.72 7.82 16.25
C LEU A 150 -6.07 8.35 16.76
N GLU A 151 -6.90 7.51 17.39
CA GLU A 151 -8.16 7.94 18.02
C GLU A 151 -7.94 9.04 19.07
N ASP A 152 -6.79 9.04 19.76
CA ASP A 152 -6.39 10.05 20.75
C ASP A 152 -5.55 11.20 20.15
N ARG A 153 -5.39 11.26 18.82
CA ARG A 153 -4.52 12.22 18.11
C ARG A 153 -5.24 13.02 17.02
N PRO A 154 -6.26 13.82 17.37
CA PRO A 154 -6.94 14.70 16.41
C PRO A 154 -6.02 15.80 15.83
N ASP A 155 -4.84 16.01 16.43
CA ASP A 155 -3.78 16.84 15.88
C ASP A 155 -3.09 16.22 14.65
N LEU A 156 -3.10 14.88 14.54
CA LEU A 156 -2.46 14.14 13.46
C LEU A 156 -3.43 13.65 12.39
N ALA A 157 -4.62 13.20 12.80
CA ALA A 157 -5.57 12.60 11.86
C ALA A 157 -7.03 12.81 12.28
N THR A 158 -7.91 12.87 11.27
CA THR A 158 -9.37 12.85 11.44
C THR A 158 -9.90 11.49 10.97
N PRO A 159 -10.68 10.75 11.79
CA PRO A 159 -11.28 9.50 11.36
C PRO A 159 -12.39 9.76 10.34
N LEU A 160 -12.45 8.95 9.28
CA LEU A 160 -13.50 8.97 8.28
C LEU A 160 -14.08 7.57 8.10
N GLY A 161 -15.40 7.50 7.95
CA GLY A 161 -16.10 6.29 7.50
C GLY A 161 -16.07 6.13 5.98
N ASP A 162 -16.50 4.97 5.48
CA ASP A 162 -16.60 4.73 4.04
C ASP A 162 -17.63 5.66 3.33
N GLU A 163 -18.63 6.12 4.07
CA GLU A 163 -19.61 7.10 3.59
C GLU A 163 -19.03 8.51 3.38
N GLU A 164 -17.83 8.77 3.88
CA GLU A 164 -17.09 10.04 3.78
C GLU A 164 -15.92 9.97 2.79
N ARG A 165 -15.96 9.00 1.86
CA ARG A 165 -14.90 8.73 0.89
C ARG A 165 -14.60 9.92 -0.02
N ASP A 166 -15.56 10.82 -0.21
CA ASP A 166 -15.39 12.07 -0.94
C ASP A 166 -14.40 13.02 -0.26
N GLN A 167 -14.27 12.93 1.06
CA GLN A 167 -13.28 13.69 1.79
C GLN A 167 -11.89 13.14 1.49
N VAL A 168 -11.69 11.82 1.36
CA VAL A 168 -10.58 11.10 0.66
C VAL A 168 -9.36 11.91 0.15
N GLN A 169 -8.12 11.83 0.68
CA GLN A 169 -6.93 12.45 0.07
C GLN A 169 -5.78 11.46 -0.15
N LEU A 170 -4.93 11.76 -1.14
CA LEU A 170 -3.70 11.00 -1.37
C LEU A 170 -2.79 11.07 -0.15
N GLY A 171 -2.15 9.94 0.17
CA GLY A 171 -1.30 9.77 1.35
C GLY A 171 -2.06 9.52 2.66
N ASP A 172 -3.40 9.58 2.66
CA ASP A 172 -4.19 9.12 3.80
C ASP A 172 -3.93 7.65 4.11
N LEU A 173 -4.18 7.24 5.36
CA LEU A 173 -4.20 5.81 5.69
C LEU A 173 -5.58 5.24 5.40
N VAL A 174 -5.62 4.06 4.78
CA VAL A 174 -6.80 3.21 4.71
C VAL A 174 -6.62 2.07 5.70
N GLN A 175 -7.64 1.79 6.49
CA GLN A 175 -7.66 0.67 7.42
C GLN A 175 -8.84 -0.24 7.15
N PHE A 176 -8.61 -1.53 7.28
CA PHE A 176 -9.61 -2.55 7.07
C PHE A 176 -9.82 -3.37 8.32
N ASP A 177 -11.06 -3.78 8.50
CA ASP A 177 -11.47 -4.84 9.40
C ASP A 177 -11.96 -5.98 8.50
N TRP A 178 -11.06 -6.92 8.19
CA TRP A 178 -11.31 -7.93 7.16
C TRP A 178 -12.40 -8.92 7.55
N ASP A 179 -12.56 -9.20 8.85
CA ASP A 179 -13.50 -10.18 9.37
C ASP A 179 -14.67 -9.57 10.17
N ASN A 180 -14.75 -8.24 10.24
CA ASN A 180 -15.72 -7.47 11.04
C ASN A 180 -15.67 -7.81 12.53
N SER A 181 -14.50 -8.12 13.06
CA SER A 181 -14.32 -8.36 14.50
C SER A 181 -14.42 -7.08 15.33
N GLY A 182 -14.30 -5.91 14.68
CA GLY A 182 -14.19 -4.60 15.30
C GLY A 182 -12.74 -4.17 15.53
N ASP A 183 -11.75 -5.05 15.31
CA ASP A 183 -10.36 -4.65 15.22
C ASP A 183 -10.00 -4.34 13.75
N ARG A 184 -9.31 -3.21 13.54
CA ARG A 184 -8.87 -2.82 12.20
C ARG A 184 -7.52 -3.48 11.96
N ASP A 185 -7.53 -4.71 11.45
CA ASP A 185 -6.39 -5.61 11.37
C ASP A 185 -5.38 -5.31 10.23
N HIS A 186 -5.75 -4.47 9.27
CA HIS A 186 -4.88 -4.13 8.14
C HIS A 186 -4.84 -2.62 7.85
N THR A 187 -3.66 -2.12 7.49
CA THR A 187 -3.44 -0.72 7.09
C THR A 187 -2.71 -0.65 5.75
N GLY A 188 -3.14 0.26 4.88
CA GLY A 188 -2.44 0.66 3.66
C GLY A 188 -2.38 2.19 3.54
N VAL A 189 -1.77 2.67 2.46
CA VAL A 189 -1.65 4.10 2.14
C VAL A 189 -2.39 4.39 0.83
N VAL A 190 -3.24 5.42 0.81
CA VAL A 190 -3.99 5.83 -0.38
C VAL A 190 -3.04 6.41 -1.44
N THR A 191 -2.95 5.75 -2.59
CA THR A 191 -2.01 6.08 -3.68
C THR A 191 -2.68 6.58 -4.95
N ARG A 192 -3.99 6.32 -5.12
CA ARG A 192 -4.79 6.89 -6.22
C ARG A 192 -6.23 7.11 -5.79
N ILE A 193 -6.82 8.19 -6.29
CA ILE A 193 -8.23 8.49 -6.14
C ILE A 193 -8.77 8.87 -7.52
N GLU A 194 -9.86 8.22 -7.91
CA GLU A 194 -10.63 8.50 -9.12
C GLU A 194 -11.99 9.06 -8.70
N ARG A 195 -12.34 10.22 -9.25
CA ARG A 195 -13.62 10.90 -8.99
C ARG A 195 -14.42 10.98 -10.28
N SER A 196 -15.66 10.51 -10.26
CA SER A 196 -16.60 10.60 -11.38
C SER A 196 -18.00 10.93 -10.90
N ALA A 197 -18.96 11.04 -11.83
CA ALA A 197 -20.37 11.19 -11.48
C ALA A 197 -20.94 9.99 -10.70
N ASP A 198 -20.33 8.81 -10.84
CA ASP A 198 -20.73 7.58 -10.15
C ASP A 198 -20.20 7.49 -8.72
N GLY A 199 -19.26 8.36 -8.34
CA GLY A 199 -18.70 8.43 -6.99
C GLY A 199 -17.17 8.48 -6.97
N VAL A 200 -16.61 8.06 -5.84
CA VAL A 200 -15.17 8.07 -5.58
C VAL A 200 -14.64 6.66 -5.44
N LYS A 201 -13.64 6.31 -6.26
CA LYS A 201 -12.87 5.08 -6.12
C LYS A 201 -11.53 5.40 -5.48
N VAL A 202 -11.20 4.63 -4.43
CA VAL A 202 -9.95 4.78 -3.70
C VAL A 202 -9.10 3.55 -3.96
N PHE A 203 -7.82 3.79 -4.22
CA PHE A 203 -6.82 2.75 -4.37
C PHE A 203 -5.70 2.97 -3.38
N PHE A 204 -5.10 1.87 -2.94
CA PHE A 204 -4.06 1.88 -1.93
C PHE A 204 -2.90 1.00 -2.32
N ALA A 205 -1.76 1.30 -1.71
CA ALA A 205 -0.60 0.45 -1.68
C ALA A 205 -0.34 -0.05 -0.26
N GLY A 206 0.33 -1.20 -0.15
CA GLY A 206 0.62 -1.81 1.13
C GLY A 206 1.38 -3.12 1.01
N HIS A 207 1.85 -3.62 2.15
CA HIS A 207 2.49 -4.92 2.29
C HIS A 207 1.51 -5.97 2.86
N THR A 208 2.01 -7.18 3.14
CA THR A 208 1.25 -8.39 3.54
C THR A 208 0.49 -9.01 2.36
N LEU A 209 -0.19 -8.17 1.58
CA LEU A 209 -0.46 -8.43 0.18
C LEU A 209 0.08 -7.27 -0.65
N ASP A 210 1.29 -7.46 -1.15
CA ASP A 210 2.05 -6.44 -1.89
C ASP A 210 1.25 -5.91 -3.07
N SER A 211 0.98 -4.60 -3.05
CA SER A 211 0.25 -3.90 -4.10
C SER A 211 0.55 -2.40 -4.10
N ASP A 212 0.40 -1.77 -5.26
CA ASP A 212 0.66 -0.34 -5.51
C ASP A 212 -0.64 0.47 -5.80
N TYR A 213 -1.66 -0.16 -6.37
CA TYR A 213 -2.96 0.44 -6.67
C TYR A 213 -4.13 -0.55 -6.49
N ARG A 214 -4.18 -1.25 -5.35
CA ARG A 214 -5.27 -2.17 -5.02
C ARG A 214 -6.57 -1.39 -4.81
N ASP A 215 -7.62 -1.80 -5.51
CA ASP A 215 -8.96 -1.18 -5.45
C ASP A 215 -9.65 -1.56 -4.13
N VAL A 216 -10.04 -0.55 -3.34
CA VAL A 216 -10.73 -0.74 -2.05
C VAL A 216 -12.04 -1.52 -2.23
N ASP A 217 -12.82 -1.23 -3.26
CA ASP A 217 -14.12 -1.87 -3.47
C ASP A 217 -13.95 -3.33 -3.87
N VAL A 218 -12.92 -3.65 -4.65
CA VAL A 218 -12.57 -5.06 -4.95
C VAL A 218 -12.12 -5.77 -3.67
N ALA A 219 -11.30 -5.11 -2.84
CA ALA A 219 -10.81 -5.68 -1.59
C ALA A 219 -11.97 -6.08 -0.65
N ILE A 220 -12.94 -5.19 -0.42
CA ILE A 220 -14.03 -5.44 0.54
C ILE A 220 -15.25 -6.18 -0.03
N THR A 221 -15.41 -6.24 -1.36
CA THR A 221 -16.57 -6.92 -1.98
C THR A 221 -16.24 -8.25 -2.66
N LYS A 222 -14.99 -8.47 -3.07
CA LYS A 222 -14.56 -9.68 -3.81
C LYS A 222 -13.53 -10.50 -3.05
N GLU A 223 -12.50 -9.86 -2.52
CA GLU A 223 -11.38 -10.55 -1.87
C GLU A 223 -11.71 -10.89 -0.41
N HIS A 224 -12.35 -9.96 0.29
CA HIS A 224 -12.85 -10.11 1.67
C HIS A 224 -14.34 -9.71 1.74
N PRO A 225 -15.26 -10.51 1.17
CA PRO A 225 -16.66 -10.12 1.06
C PRO A 225 -17.29 -9.79 2.41
N GLY A 226 -17.73 -8.54 2.56
CA GLY A 226 -18.40 -8.04 3.75
C GLY A 226 -17.50 -7.30 4.73
N ALA A 227 -16.19 -7.23 4.50
CA ALA A 227 -15.26 -6.44 5.30
C ALA A 227 -15.66 -4.96 5.37
N SER A 228 -15.21 -4.29 6.43
CA SER A 228 -15.40 -2.85 6.61
C SER A 228 -14.11 -2.08 6.31
N VAL A 229 -14.23 -0.88 5.74
CA VAL A 229 -13.11 0.04 5.48
C VAL A 229 -13.31 1.36 6.22
N TYR A 230 -12.19 1.92 6.67
CA TYR A 230 -12.10 3.17 7.39
C TYR A 230 -10.90 3.95 6.87
N TYR A 231 -10.90 5.27 7.06
CA TYR A 231 -9.78 6.11 6.66
C TYR A 231 -9.34 7.01 7.80
N TRP A 232 -8.08 7.41 7.74
CA TRP A 232 -7.52 8.49 8.53
C TRP A 232 -7.12 9.60 7.59
N ARG A 233 -7.90 10.70 7.59
CA ARG A 233 -7.50 11.94 6.94
C ARG A 233 -6.34 12.53 7.70
N LEU A 234 -5.14 12.45 7.13
CA LEU A 234 -3.94 12.96 7.78
C LEU A 234 -3.88 14.48 7.72
N ALA A 235 -3.36 15.09 8.77
CA ALA A 235 -3.05 16.52 8.77
C ALA A 235 -2.01 16.86 7.68
N ALA A 236 -2.11 18.07 7.13
CA ALA A 236 -1.27 18.58 6.05
C ALA A 236 0.17 18.91 6.50
#